data_AF-A0A2G6EX53-F1
#
_entry.id   AF-A0A2G6EX53-F1
#
_cell.length_a   1.000
_cell.length_b   1.000
_cell.length_c   1.000
_cell.angle_alpha   90.00
_cell.angle_beta   90.00
_cell.angle_gamma   90.00
#
_symmetry.space_group_name_H-M   'P 1'
#
loop_
_entity.id
_entity.type
_entity.pdbx_description
1 polymer ?
#
loop_
_entity_poly.entity_id
_entity_poly.type
_entity_poly.pdbx_seq_one_letter_code
_entity_poly.pdbx_strand_id
1 'polypeptide(L)'
;MNNLTRKQVAEKLGKAESTVSNYVTNGYFPRPKNNGLSTYWDRNVVEAWIILSENRKATLPPITTDDLNEIMACVRKIREREKRVMTND
;
A
#
# COMPACT_ATOMS: atom_id res chain seq x y z
N MET A 1 2.00 2.66 18.53
CA MET A 1 2.09 2.25 17.12
C MET A 1 1.08 1.14 16.89
N ASN A 2 0.13 1.33 15.98
CA ASN A 2 -0.91 0.32 15.71
C ASN A 2 -0.51 -0.47 14.47
N ASN A 3 0.18 -1.58 14.69
CA ASN A 3 0.64 -2.49 13.65
C ASN A 3 -0.55 -3.30 13.11
N LEU A 4 -0.65 -3.40 11.79
CA LEU A 4 -1.72 -4.10 11.09
C LEU A 4 -1.22 -5.41 10.49
N THR A 5 -1.96 -6.48 10.69
CA THR A 5 -1.75 -7.76 10.02
C THR A 5 -2.26 -7.71 8.58
N ARG A 6 -1.85 -8.68 7.75
CA ARG A 6 -2.33 -8.78 6.36
C ARG A 6 -3.85 -8.81 6.27
N LYS A 7 -4.51 -9.55 7.17
CA LYS A 7 -5.97 -9.61 7.27
C LYS A 7 -6.59 -8.23 7.50
N GLN A 8 -6.07 -7.47 8.46
CA GLN A 8 -6.57 -6.13 8.77
C GLN A 8 -6.33 -5.13 7.62
N VAL A 9 -5.19 -5.27 6.92
CA VAL A 9 -4.93 -4.50 5.69
C VAL A 9 -5.95 -4.86 4.62
N ALA A 10 -6.19 -6.15 4.38
CA ALA A 10 -7.16 -6.62 3.40
C ALA A 10 -8.58 -6.09 3.67
N GLU A 11 -9.02 -6.13 4.94
CA GLU A 11 -10.28 -5.54 5.40
C GLU A 11 -10.35 -4.04 5.12
N LYS A 12 -9.29 -3.27 5.44
CA LYS A 12 -9.22 -1.83 5.14
C LYS A 12 -9.28 -1.50 3.66
N LEU A 13 -8.69 -2.35 2.82
CA LEU A 13 -8.67 -2.16 1.37
C LEU A 13 -9.95 -2.67 0.70
N GLY A 14 -10.83 -3.37 1.42
CA GLY A 14 -11.98 -4.06 0.83
C GLY A 14 -11.56 -5.14 -0.17
N LYS A 15 -10.44 -5.84 0.09
CA LYS A 15 -9.85 -6.84 -0.81
C LYS A 15 -9.58 -8.16 -0.08
N ALA A 16 -9.33 -9.22 -0.84
CA ALA A 16 -8.86 -10.49 -0.27
C ALA A 16 -7.39 -10.39 0.17
N GLU A 17 -7.00 -11.17 1.17
CA GLU A 17 -5.60 -11.24 1.63
C GLU A 17 -4.63 -11.64 0.50
N SER A 18 -5.09 -12.49 -0.43
CA SER A 18 -4.33 -12.88 -1.62
C SER A 18 -4.05 -11.69 -2.54
N THR A 19 -4.99 -10.76 -2.66
CA THR A 19 -4.80 -9.53 -3.44
C THR A 19 -3.75 -8.63 -2.79
N VAL A 20 -3.76 -8.49 -1.46
CA VAL A 20 -2.73 -7.75 -0.73
C VAL A 20 -1.37 -8.39 -0.96
N SER A 21 -1.27 -9.72 -0.85
CA SER A 21 -0.04 -10.46 -1.15
C SER A 21 0.45 -10.20 -2.57
N ASN A 22 -0.45 -10.27 -3.55
CA ASN A 22 -0.11 -9.99 -4.95
C ASN A 22 0.35 -8.56 -5.15
N TYR A 23 -0.27 -7.58 -4.50
CA TYR A 23 0.14 -6.18 -4.60
C TYR A 23 1.55 -5.99 -4.04
N VAL A 24 1.87 -6.61 -2.91
CA VAL A 24 3.23 -6.58 -2.32
C VAL A 24 4.24 -7.21 -3.28
N THR A 25 3.97 -8.42 -3.78
CA THR A 25 4.86 -9.14 -4.71
C THR A 25 5.15 -8.34 -5.98
N ASN A 26 4.13 -7.67 -6.53
CA ASN A 26 4.28 -6.86 -7.74
C ASN A 26 4.80 -5.43 -7.46
N GLY A 27 4.95 -5.05 -6.19
CA GLY A 27 5.40 -3.73 -5.77
C GLY A 27 4.35 -2.63 -5.92
N TYR A 28 3.06 -2.98 -5.95
CA TYR A 28 1.94 -2.04 -5.91
C TYR A 28 1.56 -1.63 -4.49
N PHE A 29 2.05 -2.35 -3.47
CA PHE A 29 1.82 -2.02 -2.06
C PHE A 29 3.15 -2.10 -1.28
N PRO A 30 3.36 -1.26 -0.24
CA PRO A 30 4.56 -1.27 0.57
C PRO A 30 4.83 -2.64 1.18
N ARG A 31 6.11 -2.98 1.37
CA ARG A 31 6.48 -4.26 1.98
C ARG A 31 6.11 -4.26 3.47
N PRO A 32 5.66 -5.40 4.02
CA PRO A 32 5.49 -5.50 5.46
C PRO A 32 6.85 -5.44 6.15
N LYS A 33 6.86 -4.82 7.33
CA LYS A 33 7.95 -4.91 8.29
C LYS A 33 7.84 -6.26 9.01
N ASN A 34 8.98 -6.76 9.51
CA ASN A 34 9.06 -8.03 10.24
C ASN A 34 9.70 -7.77 11.61
N ASN A 35 9.08 -8.27 12.68
CA ASN A 35 9.61 -8.17 14.06
C ASN A 35 10.15 -9.50 14.60
N GLY A 36 10.41 -10.47 13.72
CA GLY A 36 10.87 -11.82 14.06
C GLY A 36 9.74 -12.83 14.31
N LEU A 37 8.55 -12.39 14.68
CA LEU A 37 7.40 -13.26 14.97
C LEU A 37 6.31 -13.17 13.89
N SER A 38 6.09 -11.98 13.35
CA SER A 38 5.06 -11.76 12.33
C SER A 38 5.41 -10.61 11.40
N THR A 39 4.73 -10.60 10.26
CA THR A 39 4.76 -9.49 9.32
C THR A 39 3.65 -8.50 9.63
N TYR A 40 3.96 -7.21 9.56
CA TYR A 40 3.02 -6.14 9.88
C TYR A 40 3.23 -4.90 9.02
N TRP A 41 2.22 -4.06 8.95
CA TRP A 41 2.31 -2.71 8.40
C TRP A 41 1.97 -1.68 9.45
N ASP A 42 2.66 -0.56 9.44
CA ASP A 42 2.24 0.58 10.25
C ASP A 42 0.91 1.13 9.72
N ARG A 43 -0.07 1.34 10.60
CA ARG A 43 -1.38 1.89 10.21
C ARG A 43 -1.25 3.16 9.35
N ASN A 44 -0.36 4.07 9.73
CA ASN A 44 -0.18 5.34 9.02
C ASN A 44 0.35 5.12 7.59
N VAL A 45 1.22 4.13 7.39
CA VAL A 45 1.73 3.76 6.05
C VAL A 45 0.59 3.25 5.16
N VAL A 46 -0.26 2.39 5.72
CA VAL A 46 -1.44 1.87 5.00
C VAL A 46 -2.42 2.99 4.64
N GLU A 47 -2.71 3.89 5.59
CA GLU A 47 -3.62 5.01 5.37
C GLU A 47 -3.06 6.02 4.37
N ALA A 48 -1.77 6.35 4.45
CA ALA A 48 -1.12 7.20 3.47
C ALA A 48 -1.15 6.58 2.06
N TRP A 49 -0.89 5.28 1.94
CA TRP A 49 -0.99 4.58 0.66
C TRP A 49 -2.41 4.63 0.09
N ILE A 50 -3.46 4.46 0.90
CA ILE A 50 -4.86 4.56 0.45
C ILE A 50 -5.14 5.97 -0.08
N ILE A 51 -4.73 7.01 0.66
CA ILE A 51 -4.93 8.40 0.26
C ILE A 51 -4.24 8.69 -1.08
N LEU A 52 -2.98 8.27 -1.24
CA LEU A 52 -2.17 8.55 -2.43
C LEU A 52 -2.54 7.71 -3.65
N SER A 53 -2.87 6.43 -3.45
CA SER A 53 -3.27 5.52 -4.53
C SER A 53 -4.65 5.87 -5.09
N GLU A 54 -5.60 6.23 -4.24
CA GLU A 54 -6.95 6.62 -4.65
C GLU A 54 -7.12 8.12 -4.90
N ASN A 55 -6.04 8.90 -4.85
CA ASN A 55 -6.04 10.35 -5.06
C ASN A 55 -7.08 11.09 -4.20
N ARG A 56 -7.24 10.65 -2.93
CA ARG A 56 -8.19 11.24 -1.99
C ARG A 56 -7.68 12.62 -1.55
N LYS A 57 -8.59 13.58 -1.42
CA LYS A 57 -8.31 14.91 -0.84
C LYS A 57 -8.31 14.83 0.69
N ALA A 58 -7.35 14.09 1.25
CA ALA A 58 -7.19 13.91 2.70
C ALA A 58 -5.75 14.23 3.13
N THR A 59 -5.59 14.70 4.35
CA THR A 59 -4.28 14.97 4.95
C THR A 59 -3.54 13.65 5.16
N LEU A 60 -2.27 13.60 4.76
CA LEU A 60 -1.43 12.42 5.01
C LEU A 60 -1.19 12.26 6.51
N PRO A 61 -1.32 11.03 7.05
CA PRO A 61 -0.94 10.76 8.42
C PRO A 61 0.59 10.95 8.60
N PRO A 62 1.07 11.15 9.84
CA PRO A 62 2.49 11.27 10.10
C PRO A 62 3.20 9.96 9.75
N ILE A 63 4.11 10.03 8.78
CA ILE A 63 4.95 8.93 8.30
C ILE A 63 6.37 9.43 8.09
N THR A 64 7.33 8.51 8.05
CA THR A 64 8.72 8.86 7.74
C THR A 64 8.89 9.19 6.26
N THR A 65 9.94 9.93 5.92
CA THR A 65 10.29 10.23 4.52
C THR A 65 10.56 8.95 3.72
N ASP A 66 11.17 7.93 4.34
CA ASP A 66 11.44 6.65 3.69
C ASP A 66 10.15 5.88 3.38
N ASP A 67 9.22 5.81 4.33
CA ASP A 67 7.91 5.18 4.09
C ASP A 67 7.15 5.94 2.99
N LEU A 68 7.20 7.29 2.98
CA LEU A 68 6.58 8.10 1.93
C LEU A 68 7.18 7.80 0.55
N ASN A 69 8.51 7.70 0.45
CA ASN A 69 9.21 7.39 -0.79
C ASN A 69 8.81 6.00 -1.32
N GLU A 70 8.72 5.00 -0.43
CA GLU A 70 8.25 3.65 -0.80
C GLU A 70 6.81 3.69 -1.32
N ILE A 71 5.90 4.36 -0.60
CA ILE A 71 4.50 4.51 -1.01
C ILE A 71 4.41 5.16 -2.39
N MET A 72 5.14 6.25 -2.62
CA MET A 72 5.13 6.96 -3.91
C MET A 72 5.63 6.08 -5.06
N ALA A 73 6.65 5.24 -4.81
CA ALA A 73 7.12 4.28 -5.80
C ALA A 73 6.05 3.23 -6.14
N CYS A 74 5.33 2.73 -5.12
CA CYS A 74 4.20 1.81 -5.32
C CYS A 74 3.07 2.44 -6.13
N VAL A 75 2.65 3.65 -5.77
CA VAL A 75 1.59 4.40 -6.47
C VAL A 75 1.98 4.68 -7.92
N ARG A 76 3.25 4.98 -8.19
CA ARG A 76 3.74 5.16 -9.56
C ARG A 76 3.54 3.89 -10.40
N LYS A 77 3.89 2.73 -9.86
CA LYS A 77 3.70 1.44 -10.55
C LYS A 77 2.23 1.12 -10.84
N ILE A 78 1.32 1.45 -9.92
CA ILE A 78 -0.13 1.29 -10.14
C ILE A 78 -0.56 2.12 -11.35
N ARG A 79 -0.19 3.41 -11.38
CA ARG A 79 -0.54 4.32 -12.48
C ARG A 79 0.08 3.89 -13.81
N GLU A 80 1.31 3.38 -13.80
CA GLU A 80 1.96 2.82 -15.00
C GLU A 80 1.19 1.59 -15.53
N ARG A 81 0.71 0.71 -14.65
CA ARG A 81 -0.13 -0.44 -15.04
C ARG A 81 -1.44 0.02 -15.65
N GLU A 82 -2.12 0.98 -15.05
CA GLU A 82 -3.40 1.52 -15.54
C GLU A 82 -3.24 2.13 -16.93
N LYS A 83 -2.18 2.92 -17.16
CA LYS A 83 -1.86 3.48 -18.48
C LYS A 83 -1.66 2.40 -19.55
N ARG A 84 -0.93 1.33 -19.23
CA ARG A 84 -0.70 0.21 -20.18
C ARG A 84 -2.00 -0.49 -20.55
N VAL A 85 -2.91 -0.68 -19.60
CA VAL A 85 -4.21 -1.28 -19.89
C VAL A 85 -5.02 -0.39 -20.84
N MET A 86 -4.98 0.93 -20.68
CA MET A 86 -5.69 1.88 -21.53
C MET A 86 -5.12 2.07 -22.94
N THR A 87 -3.90 1.59 -23.24
CA THR A 87 -3.24 1.79 -24.55
C THR A 87 -3.33 0.54 -25.45
N ASN A 88 -3.94 -0.55 -24.98
CA ASN A 88 -4.07 -1.81 -25.73
C ASN A 88 -5.53 -2.08 -26.19
N ASP A 89 -6.39 -1.07 -26.13
CA ASP A 89 -7.69 -0.98 -26.82
C ASP A 89 -7.55 -0.04 -28.03
#